data_AF-A0A3B9T516-F1
#
_entry.id   AF-A0A3B9T516-F1
#
_cell.length_a   1.000
_cell.length_b   1.000
_cell.length_c   1.000
_cell.angle_alpha   90.00
_cell.angle_beta   90.00
_cell.angle_gamma   90.00
#
_symmetry.space_group_name_H-M   'P 1'
#
loop_
_entity.id
_entity.type
_entity.pdbx_description
1 polymer ?
#
loop_
_entity_poly.entity_id
_entity_poly.type
_entity_poly.pdbx_seq_one_letter_code
_entity_poly.pdbx_strand_id
1 'polypeptide(L)' 'LTKGTTPSEQLVKDIQEYVKKGTAPYKYPRVVEFVEELPKTVGSGKIRRA' A
#
# COMPACT_ATOMS: atom_id res chain seq x y z
N LEU A 1 -5.99 2.15 7.40
CA LEU A 1 -6.73 0.87 7.33
C LEU A 1 -8.18 1.11 7.70
N THR A 2 -9.09 0.22 7.31
CA THR A 2 -10.46 0.25 7.83
C THR A 2 -10.46 0.10 9.35
N LYS A 3 -11.44 0.71 10.02
CA LYS A 3 -11.53 0.69 11.47
C LYS A 3 -11.57 -0.77 11.96
N GLY A 4 -10.63 -1.14 12.84
CA GLY A 4 -10.49 -2.50 13.39
C GLY A 4 -9.54 -3.43 12.62
N THR A 5 -8.95 -2.98 11.51
CA THR A 5 -7.96 -3.78 10.76
C THR A 5 -6.55 -3.34 11.12
N THR A 6 -5.71 -4.28 11.54
CA THR A 6 -4.29 -4.07 11.85
C THR A 6 -3.40 -4.55 10.70
N PRO A 7 -2.22 -3.92 10.49
CA PRO A 7 -1.20 -4.45 9.60
C PRO A 7 -0.81 -5.89 9.99
N SER A 8 -0.71 -6.78 9.02
CA SER A 8 -0.23 -8.16 9.23
C SER A 8 0.35 -8.73 7.94
N GLU A 9 1.19 -9.76 8.05
CA GLU A 9 1.72 -10.48 6.90
C GLU A 9 0.61 -11.11 6.04
N GLN A 10 -0.46 -11.59 6.68
CA GLN A 10 -1.60 -12.13 5.96
C GLN A 10 -2.26 -11.06 5.09
N LEU A 11 -2.48 -9.87 5.65
CA LEU A 11 -3.06 -8.75 4.92
C LEU A 11 -2.17 -8.30 3.74
N VAL A 12 -0.83 -8.37 3.88
CA VAL A 12 0.09 -8.14 2.75
C VAL A 12 -0.19 -9.12 1.62
N LYS A 13 -0.28 -10.43 1.91
CA LYS A 13 -0.54 -11.46 0.91
C LYS A 13 -1.89 -11.27 0.23
N ASP A 14 -2.92 -10.95 1.00
CA ASP A 14 -4.27 -10.71 0.48
C ASP A 14 -4.29 -9.53 -0.50
N ILE A 15 -3.61 -8.42 -0.16
CA ILE A 15 -3.46 -7.26 -1.06
C ILE A 15 -2.70 -7.64 -2.33
N GLN A 16 -1.59 -8.36 -2.21
CA GLN A 16 -0.79 -8.79 -3.36
C GLN A 16 -1.59 -9.70 -4.30
N GLU A 17 -2.33 -10.66 -3.75
CA GLU A 17 -3.16 -11.57 -4.52
C GLU A 17 -4.31 -10.84 -5.22
N TYR A 18 -4.98 -9.92 -4.53
CA TYR A 18 -6.01 -9.07 -5.11
C TYR A 18 -5.48 -8.27 -6.31
N VAL A 19 -4.35 -7.60 -6.16
CA VAL A 19 -3.74 -6.81 -7.25
C VAL A 19 -3.29 -7.71 -8.39
N LYS A 20 -2.72 -8.88 -8.10
CA LYS A 20 -2.29 -9.85 -9.14
C LYS A 20 -3.47 -10.36 -9.98
N LYS A 21 -4.65 -10.53 -9.39
CA LYS A 21 -5.88 -10.93 -10.11
C LYS A 21 -6.45 -9.79 -10.96
N GLY A 22 -6.36 -8.54 -10.48
CA GLY A 22 -6.91 -7.37 -11.16
C GLY A 22 -5.96 -6.71 -12.17
N THR A 23 -4.70 -7.10 -12.21
CA THR A 23 -3.67 -6.51 -13.09
C THR A 23 -2.90 -7.59 -13.84
N ALA A 24 -1.99 -7.21 -14.73
CA ALA A 24 -1.13 -8.17 -15.40
C ALA A 24 -0.20 -8.86 -14.37
N PRO A 25 0.14 -10.16 -14.54
CA PRO A 25 0.87 -10.96 -13.55
C PRO A 25 2.19 -10.38 -13.05
N TYR A 26 2.81 -9.49 -13.82
CA TYR A 26 4.09 -8.86 -13.52
C TYR A 26 3.97 -7.45 -12.91
N LYS A 27 2.77 -6.87 -12.84
CA LYS A 27 2.53 -5.50 -12.32
C LYS A 27 2.10 -5.45 -10.85
N TYR A 28 2.11 -6.57 -10.14
CA TYR A 28 1.75 -6.59 -8.73
C TYR A 28 2.89 -6.05 -7.84
N PRO A 29 2.56 -5.44 -6.68
CA PRO A 29 3.55 -4.89 -5.76
C PRO A 29 4.33 -6.01 -5.06
N ARG A 30 5.67 -5.91 -5.09
CA ARG A 30 6.56 -6.86 -4.40
C ARG A 30 6.67 -6.58 -2.90
N VAL A 31 6.45 -5.33 -2.51
CA VAL A 31 6.54 -4.86 -1.13
C VAL A 31 5.27 -4.06 -0.82
N VAL A 32 4.72 -4.27 0.37
CA VAL A 32 3.62 -3.50 0.93
C VAL A 32 4.06 -3.05 2.32
N GLU A 33 4.14 -1.74 2.53
CA GLU A 33 4.50 -1.15 3.80
C GLU A 33 3.30 -0.37 4.34
N PHE A 34 2.94 -0.63 5.59
CA PHE A 34 1.88 0.11 6.27
C PHE A 34 2.51 1.23 7.09
N VAL A 35 2.22 2.47 6.71
CA VAL A 35 2.66 3.67 7.41
C VAL A 35 1.47 4.38 8.05
N GLU A 36 1.72 5.07 9.15
CA GLU A 36 0.69 5.88 9.82
C GLU A 36 0.30 7.09 8.97
N GLU A 37 1.29 7.73 8.33
CA GLU A 37 1.05 8.82 7.41
C GLU A 37 1.94 8.72 6.15
N LEU A 38 1.39 9.12 5.02
CA LEU A 38 2.15 9.24 3.78
C LEU A 38 3.09 10.46 3.83
N PRO A 39 4.33 10.34 3.35
CA PRO A 39 5.23 11.47 3.25
C PRO A 39 4.66 12.51 2.27
N LYS A 40 4.50 13.74 2.74
CA LYS A 40 3.92 14.84 1.97
C LYS A 40 4.81 16.07 1.99
N THR A 41 4.69 16.91 0.97
CA THR A 41 5.36 18.22 0.93
C THR A 41 4.68 19.19 1.90
N VAL A 42 5.46 19.96 2.68
CA VAL A 42 4.96 20.91 3.69
C VAL A 42 4.02 21.96 3.10
N GLY A 43 4.31 22.47 1.90
CA GLY A 43 3.53 23.55 1.29
C GLY A 43 2.27 23.10 0.54
N SER A 44 2.32 21.95 -0.15
CA SER A 44 1.24 21.55 -1.07
C SER A 44 0.45 20.30 -0.66
N GLY A 45 0.89 19.59 0.39
CA GLY A 45 0.27 18.33 0.83
C GLY A 45 0.35 17.17 -0.17
N LYS A 46 0.97 17.35 -1.34
CA LYS A 46 1.17 16.30 -2.34
C LYS A 46 2.12 15.22 -1.81
N ILE A 47 1.92 13.98 -2.23
CA ILE A 47 2.83 12.87 -1.93
C ILE A 47 4.24 13.22 -2.41
N ARG A 48 5.19 13.20 -1.48
CA ARG A 48 6.61 13.36 -1.77
C ARG A 48 7.19 12.01 -2.21
N ARG A 49 7.66 11.94 -3.45
CA ARG A 49 8.28 10.74 -4.06
C ARG A 49 9.79 10.91 -4.31
N ALA A 50 10.35 12.02 -3.83
CA ALA A 50 11.74 12.42 -3.97
C ALA A 50 12.62 11.68 -2.97
#